data_AF-A0A928GND5-F1
#
_entry.id   AF-A0A928GND5-F1
#
_cell.length_a   1.000
_cell.length_b   1.000
_cell.length_c   1.000
_cell.angle_alpha   90.00
_cell.angle_beta   90.00
_cell.angle_gamma   90.00
#
_symmetry.space_group_name_H-M   'P 1'
#
loop_
_entity.id
_entity.type
_entity.pdbx_description
1 polymer ?
#
loop_
_entity_poly.entity_id
_entity_poly.type
_entity_poly.pdbx_seq_one_letter_code
_entity_poly.pdbx_strand_id
1 'polypeptide(L)'
;MRKTSLLIGIALLCTACCTNNKKTNLNETASTADTIYNGQWAEKSAERIVAKFTFIDTCYHVEIGWREKGLAQYEIWEMNAENNGNDTLAYSNGRYFIQRYERQDDTNCTTDTIYNDGFGTFFINDDGNLVWNDGKDSLQEPTFFIRANFEEE
;
A
#
# COMPACT_ATOMS: atom_id res chain seq x y z
N MET A 1 1.94 25.76 26.85
CA MET A 1 2.25 25.59 25.43
C MET A 1 2.48 24.10 25.18
N ARG A 2 1.69 23.50 24.28
CA ARG A 2 1.68 22.07 24.00
C ARG A 2 2.86 21.69 23.09
N LYS A 3 3.61 20.67 23.47
CA LYS A 3 4.31 19.78 22.54
C LYS A 3 4.03 18.36 23.04
N THR A 4 3.16 17.66 22.35
CA THR A 4 3.05 16.21 22.51
C THR A 4 3.05 15.62 21.11
N SER A 5 4.15 14.96 20.81
CA SER A 5 4.46 14.30 19.56
C SER A 5 3.38 13.28 19.20
N LEU A 6 2.96 13.32 17.93
CA LEU A 6 2.07 12.34 17.32
C LEU A 6 2.93 11.16 16.84
N LEU A 7 3.03 10.10 17.65
CA LEU A 7 3.43 8.78 17.16
C LEU A 7 2.20 7.88 17.27
N ILE A 8 1.53 7.64 16.15
CA ILE A 8 0.59 6.51 16.04
C ILE A 8 1.34 5.44 15.27
N GLY A 9 2.09 4.64 16.03
CA GLY A 9 2.64 3.37 15.57
C GLY A 9 1.76 2.26 16.10
N ILE A 10 0.93 1.68 15.25
CA ILE A 10 0.43 0.31 15.42
C ILE A 10 0.65 -0.38 14.09
N ALA A 11 1.89 -0.76 13.84
CA ALA A 11 2.22 -1.79 12.86
C ALA A 11 1.84 -3.13 13.49
N LEU A 12 0.65 -3.64 13.18
CA LEU A 12 0.30 -5.01 13.49
C LEU A 12 1.00 -5.88 12.41
N LEU A 13 2.21 -6.33 12.72
CA LEU A 13 2.96 -7.28 11.89
C LEU A 13 2.16 -8.58 11.74
N CYS A 14 1.48 -8.75 10.62
CA CYS A 14 0.96 -10.04 10.20
C CYS A 14 2.12 -10.84 9.58
N THR A 15 2.91 -11.46 10.45
CA THR A 15 4.06 -12.30 10.07
C THR A 15 3.58 -13.68 9.60
N ALA A 16 3.08 -13.81 8.38
CA ALA A 16 2.90 -15.11 7.72
C ALA A 16 2.54 -14.98 6.21
N CYS A 17 3.52 -14.66 5.36
CA CYS A 17 3.49 -15.12 3.96
C CYS A 17 4.88 -15.15 3.29
N CYS A 18 5.86 -14.39 3.79
CA CYS A 18 7.22 -14.40 3.22
C CYS A 18 8.06 -15.57 3.80
N THR A 19 7.65 -16.82 3.53
CA THR A 19 8.49 -18.01 3.78
C THR A 19 8.33 -19.06 2.67
N ASN A 20 9.24 -19.05 1.69
CA ASN A 20 10.24 -20.12 1.51
C ASN A 20 11.18 -19.91 0.31
N ASN A 21 12.48 -20.09 0.61
CA ASN A 21 13.57 -20.58 -0.26
C ASN A 21 14.11 -19.71 -1.42
N LYS A 22 15.11 -18.89 -1.10
CA LYS A 22 16.51 -19.13 -1.54
C LYS A 22 17.48 -18.22 -0.79
N LYS A 23 18.38 -18.80 0.01
CA LYS A 23 19.64 -18.14 0.36
C LYS A 23 20.47 -18.04 -0.92
N THR A 24 20.45 -16.89 -1.57
CA THR A 24 21.46 -16.53 -2.58
C THR A 24 22.23 -15.32 -2.08
N ASN A 25 23.55 -15.40 -2.25
CA ASN A 25 24.54 -14.55 -1.61
C ASN A 25 24.27 -13.05 -1.80
N LEU A 26 24.28 -12.33 -0.68
CA LEU A 26 24.22 -10.88 -0.55
C LEU A 26 25.49 -10.24 -1.16
N ASN A 27 25.44 -9.99 -2.46
CA ASN A 27 26.01 -8.79 -3.07
C ASN A 27 24.85 -8.14 -3.84
N GLU A 28 23.84 -7.71 -3.10
CA GLU A 28 22.65 -7.06 -3.65
C GLU A 28 22.99 -5.63 -4.06
N THR A 29 23.33 -5.49 -5.35
CA THR A 29 22.88 -4.31 -6.10
C THR A 29 21.38 -4.20 -5.81
N ALA A 30 20.93 -3.09 -5.21
CA ALA A 30 19.51 -2.84 -4.97
C ALA A 30 18.74 -3.24 -6.23
N SER A 31 17.72 -4.09 -6.09
CA SER A 31 16.98 -4.56 -7.25
C SER A 31 16.37 -3.34 -7.96
N THR A 32 16.23 -3.37 -9.29
CA THR A 32 15.61 -2.25 -10.03
C THR A 32 14.24 -1.88 -9.43
N ALA A 33 13.51 -2.88 -8.91
CA ALA A 33 12.26 -2.70 -8.18
C ALA A 33 12.40 -1.84 -6.91
N ASP A 34 13.50 -1.93 -6.16
CA ASP A 34 13.71 -1.14 -4.94
C ASP A 34 13.84 0.35 -5.25
N THR A 35 14.50 0.69 -6.37
CA THR A 35 14.56 2.08 -6.85
C THR A 35 13.23 2.58 -7.41
N ILE A 36 12.40 1.67 -7.93
CA ILE A 36 11.14 2.00 -8.58
C ILE A 36 10.02 2.20 -7.57
N TYR A 37 9.79 1.25 -6.66
CA TYR A 37 8.55 1.22 -5.88
C TYR A 37 8.64 1.87 -4.50
N ASN A 38 9.82 1.85 -3.89
CA ASN A 38 9.98 2.27 -2.50
C ASN A 38 9.56 3.74 -2.29
N GLY A 39 8.75 3.97 -1.26
CA GLY A 39 8.22 5.30 -0.94
C GLY A 39 6.69 5.38 -1.03
N GLN A 40 6.20 6.60 -1.28
CA GLN A 40 4.77 6.92 -1.31
C GLN A 40 4.35 7.44 -2.69
N TRP A 41 3.15 7.06 -3.08
CA TRP A 41 2.51 7.47 -4.32
C TRP A 41 1.13 8.04 -3.98
N ALA A 42 0.72 9.10 -4.67
CA ALA A 42 -0.56 9.76 -4.46
C ALA A 42 -1.40 9.69 -5.74
N GLU A 43 -2.72 9.55 -5.63
CA GLU A 43 -3.59 9.68 -6.80
C GLU A 43 -3.47 11.08 -7.42
N LYS A 44 -3.50 11.15 -8.75
CA LYS A 44 -3.43 12.41 -9.49
C LYS A 44 -4.70 13.28 -9.29
N SER A 45 -5.82 12.65 -8.95
CA SER A 45 -7.09 13.28 -8.56
C SER A 45 -7.00 13.82 -7.14
N ALA A 46 -7.70 14.92 -6.82
CA ALA A 46 -7.60 15.65 -5.54
C ALA A 46 -8.13 14.90 -4.29
N GLU A 47 -8.35 13.60 -4.35
CA GLU A 47 -8.84 12.76 -3.26
C GLU A 47 -7.73 11.77 -2.89
N ARG A 48 -7.31 11.83 -1.62
CA ARG A 48 -5.98 11.35 -1.19
C ARG A 48 -5.98 9.83 -1.08
N ILE A 49 -5.89 9.12 -2.20
CA ILE A 49 -5.42 7.74 -2.17
C ILE A 49 -3.89 7.79 -2.07
N VAL A 50 -3.34 7.16 -1.03
CA VAL A 50 -1.89 7.01 -0.87
C VAL A 50 -1.55 5.54 -0.94
N ALA A 51 -0.68 5.16 -1.87
CA ALA A 51 -0.05 3.85 -1.91
C ALA A 51 1.35 3.96 -1.29
N LYS A 52 1.61 3.18 -0.25
CA LYS A 52 2.90 3.14 0.47
C LYS A 52 3.52 1.77 0.32
N PHE A 53 4.76 1.73 -0.15
CA PHE A 53 5.54 0.50 -0.32
C PHE A 53 6.67 0.49 0.70
N THR A 54 6.77 -0.60 1.46
CA THR A 54 7.87 -0.86 2.40
C THR A 54 8.48 -2.21 2.07
N PHE A 55 9.76 -2.23 1.69
CA PHE A 55 10.46 -3.49 1.45
C PHE A 55 10.78 -4.19 2.78
N ILE A 56 10.36 -5.45 2.91
CA ILE A 56 10.56 -6.29 4.11
C ILE A 56 11.08 -7.65 3.64
N ASP A 57 12.34 -7.94 3.97
CA ASP A 57 13.07 -9.16 3.58
C ASP A 57 13.11 -9.40 2.05
N THR A 58 12.10 -10.06 1.49
CA THR A 58 12.04 -10.47 0.07
C THR A 58 10.78 -9.99 -0.65
N CYS A 59 9.94 -9.20 0.02
CA CYS A 59 8.61 -8.81 -0.43
C CYS A 59 8.37 -7.31 -0.13
N TYR A 60 7.45 -6.67 -0.85
CA TYR A 60 6.96 -5.33 -0.51
C TYR A 60 5.67 -5.47 0.29
N HIS A 61 5.66 -4.94 1.50
CA HIS A 61 4.41 -4.63 2.17
C HIS A 61 3.83 -3.37 1.52
N VAL A 62 2.61 -3.48 1.00
CA VAL A 62 1.88 -2.38 0.36
C VAL A 62 0.64 -2.06 1.18
N GLU A 63 0.47 -0.79 1.50
CA GLU A 63 -0.74 -0.24 2.11
C GLU A 63 -1.30 0.81 1.16
N ILE A 64 -2.56 0.67 0.76
CA ILE A 64 -3.28 1.68 -0.01
C ILE A 64 -4.42 2.17 0.86
N GLY A 65 -4.42 3.46 1.17
CA GLY A 65 -5.46 4.08 1.96
C GLY A 65 -6.23 5.08 1.11
N TRP A 66 -7.55 4.94 1.06
CA TRP A 66 -8.45 5.96 0.54
C TRP A 66 -9.31 6.52 1.67
N ARG A 67 -9.50 7.84 1.63
CA ARG A 67 -10.41 8.55 2.50
C ARG A 67 -11.31 9.48 1.71
N GLU A 68 -12.61 9.24 1.78
CA GLU A 68 -13.60 10.18 1.26
C GLU A 68 -13.72 11.41 2.16
N LYS A 69 -13.70 12.59 1.54
CA LYS A 69 -13.84 13.87 2.25
C LYS A 69 -15.21 13.97 2.89
N GLY A 70 -15.23 14.27 4.19
CA GLY A 70 -16.48 14.46 4.95
C GLY A 70 -17.05 13.18 5.57
N LEU A 71 -16.45 12.02 5.28
CA LEU A 71 -16.74 10.79 5.99
C LEU A 71 -15.68 10.51 7.06
N ALA A 72 -16.13 9.96 8.18
CA ALA A 72 -15.29 9.41 9.24
C ALA A 72 -15.00 7.94 8.95
N GLN A 73 -14.56 7.63 7.73
CA GLN A 73 -14.21 6.28 7.30
C GLN A 73 -12.92 6.28 6.50
N TYR A 74 -12.20 5.16 6.55
CA TYR A 74 -11.00 4.89 5.78
C TYR A 74 -11.14 3.53 5.12
N GLU A 75 -10.86 3.49 3.83
CA GLU A 75 -10.79 2.28 3.03
C GLU A 75 -9.32 1.89 2.90
N ILE A 76 -9.00 0.65 3.27
CA ILE A 76 -7.62 0.21 3.40
C ILE A 76 -7.45 -1.12 2.69
N TRP A 77 -6.48 -1.15 1.79
CA TRP A 77 -5.95 -2.37 1.19
C TRP A 77 -4.57 -2.66 1.79
N GLU A 78 -4.38 -3.88 2.27
CA GLU A 78 -3.12 -4.39 2.82
C GLU A 78 -2.71 -5.66 2.07
N MET A 79 -1.47 -5.69 1.56
CA MET A 79 -0.95 -6.84 0.83
C MET A 79 0.57 -6.96 0.94
N ASN A 80 1.08 -8.17 0.68
CA ASN A 80 2.49 -8.39 0.44
C ASN A 80 2.66 -8.74 -1.05
N ALA A 81 3.44 -7.93 -1.77
CA ALA A 81 3.66 -8.06 -3.19
C ALA A 81 5.10 -8.48 -3.49
N GLU A 82 5.29 -9.37 -4.46
CA GLU A 82 6.59 -9.89 -4.87
C GLU A 82 6.87 -9.50 -6.31
N ASN A 83 8.15 -9.34 -6.66
CA ASN A 83 8.55 -9.07 -8.03
C ASN A 83 8.29 -10.32 -8.90
N ASN A 84 7.42 -10.18 -9.89
CA ASN A 84 7.03 -11.24 -10.82
C ASN A 84 7.74 -11.12 -12.18
N GLY A 85 8.82 -10.34 -12.25
CA GLY A 85 9.54 -10.01 -13.48
C GLY A 85 8.97 -8.79 -14.20
N ASN A 86 9.72 -8.27 -15.18
CA ASN A 86 9.38 -7.08 -15.97
C ASN A 86 8.96 -5.88 -15.11
N ASP A 87 9.67 -5.66 -14.00
CA ASP A 87 9.41 -4.59 -13.04
C ASP A 87 7.96 -4.54 -12.54
N THR A 88 7.27 -5.68 -12.51
CA THR A 88 5.88 -5.81 -12.04
C THR A 88 5.87 -6.47 -10.66
N LEU A 89 5.13 -5.88 -9.70
CA LEU A 89 4.84 -6.54 -8.44
C LEU A 89 3.48 -7.24 -8.53
N ALA A 90 3.38 -8.46 -8.01
CA ALA A 90 2.13 -9.20 -7.93
C ALA A 90 1.85 -9.58 -6.48
N TYR A 91 0.58 -9.57 -6.08
CA TYR A 91 0.16 -10.03 -4.75
C TYR A 91 -0.96 -11.05 -4.85
N SER A 92 -1.05 -11.87 -3.79
CA SER A 92 -2.16 -12.77 -3.53
C SER A 92 -2.48 -12.73 -2.03
N ASN A 93 -3.71 -13.04 -1.65
CA ASN A 93 -4.21 -12.92 -0.27
C ASN A 93 -4.13 -11.48 0.28
N GLY A 94 -4.33 -10.49 -0.59
CA GLY A 94 -4.54 -9.11 -0.15
C GLY A 94 -5.87 -8.97 0.60
N ARG A 95 -5.90 -8.06 1.58
CA ARG A 95 -7.10 -7.73 2.34
C ARG A 95 -7.59 -6.33 1.99
N TYR A 96 -8.90 -6.19 1.84
CA TYR A 96 -9.60 -4.90 1.79
C TYR A 96 -10.59 -4.81 2.94
N PHE A 97 -10.54 -3.70 3.68
CA PHE A 97 -11.39 -3.44 4.83
C PHE A 97 -11.68 -1.96 4.98
N ILE A 98 -12.78 -1.66 5.64
CA ILE A 98 -13.21 -0.30 5.94
C ILE A 98 -13.13 -0.10 7.46
N GLN A 99 -12.41 0.93 7.89
CA GLN A 99 -12.44 1.41 9.27
C GLN A 99 -13.42 2.57 9.38
N ARG A 100 -14.43 2.45 10.25
CA ARG A 100 -15.43 3.49 10.51
C ARG A 100 -15.25 4.03 11.92
N TYR A 101 -15.30 5.35 12.05
CA TYR A 101 -15.12 6.08 13.29
C TYR A 101 -16.41 6.84 13.61
N GLU A 102 -16.74 6.97 14.90
CA GLU A 102 -17.88 7.80 15.33
C GLU A 102 -17.65 9.28 15.01
N ARG A 103 -16.40 9.73 15.14
CA ARG A 103 -15.93 11.07 14.80
C ARG A 103 -14.56 11.00 14.14
N GLN A 104 -14.25 12.00 13.33
CA GLN A 104 -13.00 12.05 12.56
C GLN A 104 -11.72 12.05 13.42
N ASP A 105 -11.79 12.53 14.66
CA ASP A 105 -10.69 12.60 15.62
C ASP A 105 -10.71 11.46 16.64
N ASP A 106 -11.63 10.50 16.49
CA ASP A 106 -11.72 9.36 17.39
C ASP A 106 -10.58 8.36 17.14
N THR A 107 -10.19 7.64 18.19
CA THR A 107 -9.23 6.54 18.09
C THR A 107 -9.93 5.20 18.00
N ASN A 108 -11.20 5.13 18.42
CA ASN A 108 -11.99 3.92 18.35
C ASN A 108 -12.63 3.80 16.97
N CYS A 109 -12.41 2.65 16.31
CA CYS A 109 -13.05 2.33 15.06
C CYS A 109 -13.67 0.93 15.09
N THR A 110 -14.70 0.74 14.27
CA THR A 110 -15.15 -0.58 13.85
C THR A 110 -14.46 -0.93 12.54
N THR A 111 -14.08 -2.20 12.37
CA THR A 111 -13.46 -2.70 11.15
C THR A 111 -14.39 -3.67 10.46
N ASP A 112 -14.75 -3.36 9.21
CA ASP A 112 -15.56 -4.22 8.35
C ASP A 112 -14.67 -4.76 7.23
N THR A 113 -14.38 -6.06 7.25
CA THR A 113 -13.59 -6.70 6.19
C THR A 113 -14.46 -6.99 4.99
N ILE A 114 -14.04 -6.49 3.82
CA ILE A 114 -14.74 -6.71 2.55
C ILE A 114 -14.25 -8.00 1.89
N TYR A 115 -12.93 -8.20 1.82
CA TYR A 115 -12.34 -9.46 1.37
C TYR A 115 -10.94 -9.68 2.01
N ASN A 116 -10.49 -10.94 2.05
CA ASN A 116 -9.17 -11.37 2.55
C ASN A 116 -8.39 -12.23 1.54
N ASP A 117 -8.92 -12.35 0.32
CA ASP A 117 -8.42 -13.23 -0.74
C ASP A 117 -8.19 -12.44 -2.04
N GLY A 118 -7.82 -11.17 -1.89
CA GLY A 118 -7.51 -10.27 -2.99
C GLY A 118 -6.24 -10.68 -3.73
N PHE A 119 -6.18 -10.37 -5.02
CA PHE A 119 -5.02 -10.58 -5.86
C PHE A 119 -4.94 -9.44 -6.86
N GLY A 120 -3.75 -9.13 -7.35
CA GLY A 120 -3.58 -8.00 -8.26
C GLY A 120 -2.13 -7.73 -8.59
N THR A 121 -1.90 -6.63 -9.30
CA THR A 121 -0.57 -6.24 -9.75
C THR A 121 -0.33 -4.74 -9.61
N PHE A 122 0.96 -4.39 -9.50
CA PHE A 122 1.49 -3.05 -9.61
C PHE A 122 2.53 -3.03 -10.74
N PHE A 123 2.46 -2.03 -11.60
CA PHE A 123 3.49 -1.77 -12.62
C PHE A 123 3.65 -0.27 -12.86
N ILE A 124 4.77 0.15 -13.42
CA ILE A 124 4.95 1.54 -13.89
C ILE A 124 4.62 1.60 -15.38
N ASN A 125 3.73 2.51 -15.78
CA ASN A 125 3.41 2.72 -17.18
C ASN A 125 4.47 3.59 -17.89
N ASP A 126 4.34 3.76 -19.21
CA ASP A 126 5.27 4.56 -20.02
C ASP A 126 5.35 6.05 -19.61
N ASP A 127 4.34 6.56 -18.90
CA ASP A 127 4.30 7.92 -18.37
C ASP A 127 5.00 8.06 -17.00
N GLY A 128 5.52 6.97 -16.43
CA GLY A 128 6.14 6.96 -15.11
C GLY A 128 5.14 6.93 -13.94
N ASN A 129 3.86 6.64 -14.21
CA ASN A 129 2.84 6.50 -13.17
C ASN A 129 2.82 5.07 -12.64
N LEU A 130 2.63 4.93 -11.33
CA LEU A 130 2.28 3.65 -10.73
C LEU A 130 0.84 3.32 -11.10
N VAL A 131 0.63 2.12 -11.65
CA VAL A 131 -0.67 1.57 -11.97
C VAL A 131 -0.94 0.40 -11.04
N TRP A 132 -2.09 0.43 -10.38
CA TRP A 132 -2.59 -0.67 -9.57
C TRP A 132 -3.83 -1.28 -10.21
N ASN A 133 -3.78 -2.59 -10.41
CA ASN A 133 -4.92 -3.39 -10.83
C ASN A 133 -5.34 -4.29 -9.68
N ASP A 134 -6.48 -3.97 -9.04
CA ASP A 134 -7.13 -4.90 -8.12
C ASP A 134 -7.87 -5.98 -8.92
N GLY A 135 -7.33 -7.19 -8.94
CA GLY A 135 -7.93 -8.31 -9.65
C GLY A 135 -9.20 -8.86 -8.98
N LYS A 136 -9.46 -8.48 -7.73
CA LYS A 136 -10.66 -8.91 -6.99
C LYS A 136 -11.85 -8.01 -7.24
N ASP A 137 -11.63 -6.71 -7.36
CA ASP A 137 -12.69 -5.73 -7.68
C ASP A 137 -12.80 -5.54 -9.21
N SER A 138 -13.53 -6.46 -9.85
CA SER A 138 -13.65 -6.54 -11.31
C SER A 138 -14.39 -5.38 -11.98
N LEU A 139 -14.92 -4.43 -11.21
CA LEU A 139 -15.57 -3.22 -11.70
C LEU A 139 -14.71 -1.96 -11.57
N GLN A 140 -13.56 -2.04 -10.90
CA GLN A 140 -12.63 -0.92 -10.84
C GLN A 140 -11.74 -0.86 -12.09
N GLU A 141 -11.75 0.30 -12.73
CA GLU A 141 -10.69 0.68 -13.66
C GLU A 141 -9.34 0.69 -12.92
N PRO A 142 -8.21 0.47 -13.62
CA PRO A 142 -6.89 0.64 -13.05
C PRO A 142 -6.75 1.97 -12.30
N THR A 143 -6.21 1.93 -11.08
CA THR A 143 -5.95 3.14 -10.30
C THR A 143 -4.54 3.66 -10.61
N PHE A 144 -4.43 4.97 -10.85
CA PHE A 144 -3.18 5.61 -11.25
C PHE A 144 -2.65 6.52 -10.14
N PHE A 145 -1.38 6.33 -9.79
CA PHE A 145 -0.69 7.14 -8.81
C PHE A 145 0.54 7.83 -9.41
N ILE A 146 0.78 9.05 -8.97
CA ILE A 146 1.99 9.82 -9.22
C ILE A 146 2.90 9.72 -8.00
N ARG A 147 4.22 9.75 -8.20
CA ARG A 147 5.17 9.71 -7.09
C ARG A 147 4.95 10.94 -6.21
N ALA A 148 4.78 10.73 -4.90
CA ALA A 148 4.52 11.83 -3.98
C ALA A 148 5.83 12.57 -3.66
N ASN A 149 5.98 13.79 -4.16
CA ASN A 149 7.02 14.71 -3.70
C ASN A 149 6.48 15.44 -2.47
N PHE A 150 6.64 14.84 -1.29
CA PHE A 150 6.47 15.60 -0.07
C PHE A 150 7.71 16.49 0.07
N GLU A 151 7.60 17.75 -0.33
CA GLU A 151 8.53 18.75 0.16
C GLU A 151 8.36 18.78 1.69
N GLU A 152 9.43 18.50 2.43
CA GLU A 152 9.44 18.65 3.89
C GLU A 152 9.22 20.14 4.21
N GLU A 153 8.00 20.52 4.58
CA GLU A 153 7.69 21.83 5.18
C GLU A 153 8.19 21.95 6.63
#